data_AF-A0A8T7CLR7-F1
#
_entry.id   AF-A0A8T7CLR7-F1
#
_cell.length_a   1.000
_cell.length_b   1.000
_cell.length_c   1.000
_cell.angle_alpha   90.00
_cell.angle_beta   90.00
_cell.angle_gamma   90.00
#
_symmetry.space_group_name_H-M   'P 1'
#
loop_
_entity.id
_entity.type
_entity.pdbx_description
1 polymer ?
#
loop_
_entity_poly.entity_id
_entity_poly.type
_entity_poly.pdbx_seq_one_letter_code
_entity_poly.pdbx_strand_id
1 'polypeptide(L)' 'MPSTTEKKRIVSDFLRRCNAYADAQLERYGDELKQAGGRDELALQDKIGHWTAYRAFNEHTLEELAADTLDDWFSE' A
#
# COMPACT_ATOMS: atom_id res chain seq x y z
N MET A 1 -0.76 28.28 2.54
CA MET A 1 -1.30 26.93 2.24
C MET A 1 -0.32 26.24 1.30
N PRO A 2 0.04 24.97 1.53
CA PRO A 2 0.86 24.22 0.58
C PRO A 2 0.19 24.19 -0.80
N SER A 3 0.98 24.26 -1.86
CA SER A 3 0.44 24.15 -3.23
C SER A 3 -0.13 22.75 -3.49
N THR A 4 -1.02 22.61 -4.48
CA THR A 4 -1.52 21.29 -4.94
C THR A 4 -0.37 20.31 -5.18
N THR A 5 0.71 20.77 -5.81
CA THR A 5 1.92 19.98 -6.05
C THR A 5 2.58 19.53 -4.75
N GLU A 6 2.66 20.41 -3.74
CA GLU A 6 3.24 20.07 -2.44
C GLU A 6 2.36 19.08 -1.67
N LYS A 7 1.03 19.24 -1.70
CA LYS A 7 0.09 18.30 -1.09
C LYS A 7 0.17 16.92 -1.75
N LYS A 8 0.18 16.84 -3.09
CA LYS A 8 0.39 15.58 -3.84
C LYS A 8 1.71 14.91 -3.48
N ARG A 9 2.79 15.68 -3.34
CA ARG A 9 4.10 15.15 -2.94
C ARG A 9 4.03 14.50 -1.55
N ILE A 10 3.42 15.19 -0.58
CA ILE A 10 3.27 14.68 0.79
C ILE A 10 2.47 13.37 0.80
N VAL A 11 1.34 13.32 0.09
CA VAL A 11 0.51 12.10 0.00
C VAL A 11 1.27 10.99 -0.72
N SER A 12 1.97 11.29 -1.81
CA SER A 12 2.77 10.30 -2.54
C SER A 12 3.88 9.70 -1.67
N ASP A 13 4.60 10.54 -0.92
CA ASP A 13 5.65 10.07 -0.02
C ASP A 13 5.09 9.24 1.14
N PHE A 14 3.88 9.57 1.62
CA PHE A 14 3.17 8.76 2.60
C PHE A 14 2.78 7.39 2.02
N LEU A 15 2.16 7.34 0.85
CA LEU A 15 1.76 6.09 0.20
C LEU A 15 2.97 5.20 -0.12
N ARG A 16 4.10 5.77 -0.54
CA ARG A 16 5.36 5.00 -0.72
C ARG A 16 5.84 4.35 0.58
N ARG A 17 5.72 5.05 1.71
CA ARG A 17 6.05 4.46 3.04
C ARG A 17 5.06 3.37 3.42
N CYS A 18 3.78 3.55 3.11
CA CYS A 18 2.76 2.50 3.27
C CYS A 18 3.10 1.25 2.44
N ASN A 19 3.56 1.42 1.20
CA ASN A 19 3.98 0.31 0.34
C ASN A 19 5.21 -0.40 0.90
N ALA A 20 6.23 0.35 1.34
CA ALA A 20 7.40 -0.25 1.98
C ALA A 20 7.03 -1.03 3.25
N TYR A 21 6.08 -0.54 4.03
CA TYR A 21 5.58 -1.24 5.21
C TYR A 21 4.79 -2.51 4.82
N ALA A 22 3.94 -2.43 3.80
CA ALA A 22 3.21 -3.58 3.28
C ALA A 22 4.16 -4.66 2.75
N ASP A 23 5.21 -4.27 2.03
CA ASP A 23 6.25 -5.17 1.54
C ASP A 23 6.94 -5.91 2.70
N ALA A 24 7.31 -5.20 3.76
CA ALA A 24 7.90 -5.82 4.95
C ALA A 24 6.93 -6.78 5.68
N GLN A 25 5.63 -6.47 5.71
CA GLN A 25 4.63 -7.39 6.26
C GLN A 25 4.45 -8.62 5.37
N LEU A 26 4.40 -8.46 4.05
CA LEU A 26 4.29 -9.55 3.09
C LEU A 26 5.50 -10.49 3.16
N GLU A 27 6.71 -9.94 3.28
CA GLU A 27 7.93 -10.73 3.49
C GLU A 27 7.83 -11.56 4.79
N ARG A 28 7.45 -10.91 5.89
CA ARG A 28 7.29 -11.60 7.19
C ARG A 28 6.26 -12.72 7.12
N TYR A 29 5.07 -12.46 6.58
CA TYR A 29 4.03 -13.48 6.46
C TYR A 29 4.39 -14.56 5.45
N GLY A 30 5.13 -14.23 4.39
CA GLY A 30 5.66 -15.21 3.45
C GLY A 30 6.65 -16.18 4.10
N ASP A 31 7.50 -15.68 5.00
CA ASP A 31 8.42 -16.53 5.77
C ASP A 31 7.70 -17.36 6.84
N GLU A 32 6.72 -16.77 7.54
CA GLU A 32 5.84 -17.50 8.47
C GLU A 32 5.08 -18.62 7.73
N LEU A 33 4.59 -18.36 6.51
CA LEU A 33 3.84 -19.33 5.71
C LEU A 33 4.69 -20.56 5.34
N LYS A 34 5.98 -20.39 5.06
CA LYS A 34 6.90 -21.51 4.76
C LYS A 34 7.06 -22.48 5.93
N GLN A 35 6.84 -22.02 7.16
CA GLN A 35 6.95 -22.83 8.38
C GLN A 35 5.58 -23.26 8.94
N ALA A 36 4.50 -22.69 8.42
CA ALA A 36 3.14 -22.99 8.86
C ALA A 36 2.59 -24.25 8.18
N GLY A 37 1.57 -24.85 8.81
CA GLY A 37 0.82 -25.95 8.22
C GLY A 37 -0.61 -26.00 8.77
N GLY A 38 -1.53 -26.58 7.98
CA GLY A 38 -2.91 -26.77 8.40
C GLY A 38 -3.70 -25.46 8.48
N ARG A 39 -4.37 -25.18 9.61
CA ARG A 39 -5.22 -23.98 9.74
C ARG A 39 -4.44 -22.66 9.77
N ASP A 40 -3.22 -22.67 10.29
CA ASP A 40 -2.39 -21.46 10.37
C ASP A 40 -1.91 -21.02 8.98
N GLU A 41 -1.69 -21.97 8.08
CA GLU A 41 -1.37 -21.72 6.67
C GLU A 41 -2.50 -20.94 5.98
N LEU A 42 -3.75 -21.37 6.15
CA LEU A 42 -4.91 -20.72 5.53
C LEU A 42 -5.10 -19.29 6.08
N ALA A 43 -4.91 -19.09 7.38
CA ALA A 43 -5.00 -17.76 8.00
C ALA A 43 -3.86 -16.82 7.54
N LEU A 44 -2.66 -17.36 7.28
CA LEU A 44 -1.54 -16.58 6.73
C LEU A 44 -1.75 -16.22 5.26
N GLN A 45 -2.28 -17.14 4.45
CA GLN A 45 -2.65 -16.85 3.07
C GLN A 45 -3.69 -15.73 2.98
N ASP A 46 -4.70 -15.74 3.85
CA ASP A 46 -5.71 -14.67 3.91
C ASP A 46 -5.08 -13.31 4.27
N LYS A 47 -4.18 -13.28 5.28
CA LYS A 47 -3.43 -12.07 5.62
C LYS A 47 -2.58 -11.57 4.44
N ILE A 48 -1.86 -12.46 3.76
CA ILE A 48 -1.06 -12.11 2.58
C ILE A 48 -1.95 -11.51 1.48
N GLY A 49 -3.14 -12.06 1.26
CA GLY A 49 -4.13 -11.53 0.32
C GLY A 49 -4.53 -10.09 0.66
N HIS A 50 -4.87 -9.82 1.92
CA HIS A 50 -5.22 -8.48 2.40
C HIS A 50 -4.07 -7.48 2.22
N TRP A 51 -2.85 -7.86 2.58
CA TRP A 51 -1.67 -6.99 2.42
C TRP A 51 -1.33 -6.74 0.95
N THR A 52 -1.53 -7.74 0.09
CA THR A 52 -1.34 -7.60 -1.37
C THR A 52 -2.34 -6.61 -1.95
N ALA A 53 -3.62 -6.72 -1.57
CA ALA A 53 -4.65 -5.79 -2.00
C ALA A 53 -4.39 -4.36 -1.50
N TYR A 54 -3.99 -4.20 -0.23
CA TYR A 54 -3.61 -2.91 0.34
C TYR A 54 -2.46 -2.25 -0.42
N ARG A 55 -1.41 -3.02 -0.74
CA ARG A 55 -0.28 -2.53 -1.54
C ARG A 55 -0.69 -2.14 -2.95
N ALA A 56 -1.50 -2.97 -3.62
CA ALA A 56 -1.96 -2.72 -4.97
C ALA A 56 -2.83 -1.46 -5.06
N PHE A 57 -3.71 -1.25 -4.08
CA PHE A 57 -4.51 -0.04 -3.99
C PHE A 57 -3.64 1.22 -3.88
N ASN A 58 -2.68 1.23 -2.96
CA ASN A 58 -1.78 2.38 -2.78
C ASN A 58 -0.93 2.66 -4.03
N GLU A 59 -0.45 1.61 -4.71
CA GLU A 59 0.28 1.74 -5.98
C GLU A 59 -0.59 2.39 -7.04
N HIS A 60 -1.85 1.95 -7.17
CA HIS A 60 -2.79 2.53 -8.11
C HIS A 60 -3.08 4.00 -7.79
N THR A 61 -3.25 4.34 -6.51
CA THR A 61 -3.42 5.73 -6.09
C THR A 61 -2.20 6.59 -6.40
N LEU A 62 -0.97 6.04 -6.30
CA LEU A 62 0.24 6.74 -6.73
C LEU A 62 0.25 7.03 -8.24
N GLU A 63 -0.25 6.10 -9.06
CA GLU A 63 -0.43 6.30 -10.50
C GLU A 63 -1.47 7.41 -10.78
N GLU A 64 -2.61 7.41 -10.09
CA GLU A 64 -3.65 8.43 -10.22
C GLU A 64 -3.18 9.83 -9.79
N LEU A 65 -2.35 9.90 -8.74
CA LEU A 65 -1.69 11.14 -8.31
C LEU A 65 -0.68 11.65 -9.34
N ALA A 66 0.01 10.76 -10.04
CA ALA A 66 0.96 11.11 -11.10
C ALA A 66 0.26 11.49 -12.42
N ALA A 67 -0.94 10.95 -12.67
CA ALA A 67 -1.78 11.25 -13.83
C ALA A 67 -2.69 12.47 -13.63
N ASP A 68 -2.52 13.22 -12.54
CA ASP A 68 -3.33 14.38 -12.17
C ASP A 68 -4.85 14.09 -12.07
N THR A 69 -5.23 12.82 -11.86
CA THR A 69 -6.63 12.39 -11.80
C THR A 69 -7.28 12.74 -10.46
N LEU A 70 -6.48 13.02 -9.43
CA LEU A 70 -6.92 13.33 -8.07
C LEU A 70 -6.75 14.82 -7.71
N ASP A 71 -6.52 15.71 -8.69
CA ASP A 71 -6.25 17.13 -8.47
C ASP A 71 -7.38 17.86 -7.74
N ASP A 72 -8.61 17.49 -8.08
CA ASP A 72 -9.82 18.06 -7.47
C ASP A 72 -9.84 17.84 -5.95
N TRP A 73 -9.21 16.78 -5.44
CA TRP A 73 -9.15 16.47 -4.00
C TRP A 73 -8.23 17.42 -3.23
N PHE A 74 -7.38 18.18 -3.92
CA PHE A 74 -6.40 19.09 -3.34
C PHE A 74 -6.74 20.57 -3.54
N SER A 75 -7.91 20.87 -4.12
CA SER A 75 -8.33 22.21 -4.56
C SER A 75 -8.80 23.16 -3.44
N GLU A 76 -8.78 22.73 -2.17
CA GLU A 76 -9.13 23.54 -0.99
C GLU A 76 -8.01 24.43 -0.43
#